data_AF-A0A535X3A6-F1
#
_entry.id   AF-A0A535X3A6-F1
#
_cell.length_a   1.000
_cell.length_b   1.000
_cell.length_c   1.000
_cell.angle_alpha   90.00
_cell.angle_beta   90.00
_cell.angle_gamma   90.00
#
_symmetry.space_group_name_H-M   'P 1'
#
loop_
_entity.id
_entity.type
_entity.pdbx_description
1 polymer ?
#
loop_
_entity_poly.entity_id
_entity_poly.type
_entity_poly.pdbx_seq_one_letter_code
_entity_poly.pdbx_strand_id
1 'polypeptide(L)'
;MPTLRLASPAVPRLPRTAWIVAAIVAVLLIAPLAYLLFPAGRATAVRSGGSRASATATVPINSPEAAAIPGVEAKTGLRFSGRCKPSIACLSFASQMVGQEAAAVIFSTASPGGRQCAGYTYRSGGSWHFLGAVCGLPGQLSPLVGRNATVHVPGSCANVRDRGSLAGRVVTCLYDGTVVHIDGGPAYADSRLWWHEMHGWMAHDFLIAP
;
A
#
# COMPACT_ATOMS: atom_id res chain seq x y z
N MET A 1 18.39 64.85 3.77
CA MET A 1 17.57 63.66 3.43
C MET A 1 16.30 63.71 4.29
N PRO A 2 15.09 63.61 3.73
CA PRO A 2 13.86 63.77 4.50
C PRO A 2 13.41 62.45 5.14
N THR A 3 13.01 62.52 6.41
CA THR A 3 12.45 61.41 7.20
C THR A 3 10.95 61.28 6.93
N LEU A 4 10.56 60.23 6.19
CA LEU A 4 9.17 59.83 6.01
C LEU A 4 8.64 59.26 7.33
N ARG A 5 7.77 60.02 8.02
CA ARG A 5 6.94 59.49 9.10
C ARG A 5 5.73 58.79 8.48
N LEU A 6 5.67 57.47 8.55
CA LEU A 6 4.44 56.72 8.26
C LEU A 6 3.41 57.05 9.34
N ALA A 7 2.23 57.50 8.92
CA ALA A 7 1.06 57.60 9.79
C ALA A 7 0.59 56.19 10.15
N SER A 8 0.54 55.86 11.43
CA SER A 8 -0.09 54.63 11.90
C SER A 8 -1.58 54.66 11.59
N PRO A 9 -2.14 53.63 10.93
CA PRO A 9 -3.57 53.58 10.67
C PRO A 9 -4.33 53.43 11.99
N ALA A 10 -5.26 54.34 12.24
CA ALA A 10 -6.18 54.25 13.37
C ALA A 10 -7.13 53.06 13.15
N VAL A 11 -7.00 52.02 13.98
CA VAL A 11 -7.89 50.87 13.93
C VAL A 11 -9.25 51.29 14.51
N PRO A 12 -10.36 51.23 13.75
CA PRO A 12 -11.67 51.57 14.28
C PRO A 12 -12.03 50.61 15.42
N ARG A 13 -12.42 51.17 16.57
CA ARG A 13 -12.92 50.40 17.72
C ARG A 13 -14.33 49.89 17.42
N LEU A 14 -14.40 48.80 16.67
CA LEU A 14 -15.64 48.09 16.40
C LEU A 14 -16.04 47.25 17.62
N PRO A 15 -17.35 47.13 17.91
CA PRO A 15 -17.84 46.29 19.00
C PRO A 15 -17.44 44.82 18.75
N ARG A 16 -17.22 44.06 19.83
CA ARG A 16 -16.78 42.65 19.76
C ARG A 16 -17.66 41.78 18.85
N THR A 17 -18.95 42.08 18.76
CA THR A 17 -19.91 41.41 17.87
C THR A 17 -19.58 41.63 16.38
N ALA A 18 -19.17 42.83 15.99
CA ALA A 18 -18.77 43.13 14.62
C ALA A 18 -17.47 42.39 14.24
N TRP A 19 -16.55 42.20 15.19
CA TRP A 19 -15.35 41.37 14.99
C TRP A 19 -15.67 39.89 14.82
N ILE A 20 -16.61 39.36 15.62
CA ILE A 20 -17.05 37.96 15.50
C ILE A 20 -17.74 37.74 14.15
N VAL A 21 -18.62 38.64 13.73
CA VAL A 21 -19.30 38.54 12.43
C VAL A 21 -18.30 38.66 11.28
N ALA A 22 -17.35 39.60 11.34
CA ALA A 22 -16.30 39.73 10.34
C ALA A 22 -15.41 38.48 10.26
N ALA A 23 -15.07 37.87 11.40
CA ALA A 23 -14.30 36.63 11.44
C ALA A 23 -15.09 35.45 10.85
N ILE A 24 -16.38 35.32 11.15
CA ILE A 24 -17.23 34.26 10.59
C ILE A 24 -17.38 34.43 9.08
N VAL A 25 -17.61 35.66 8.60
CA VAL A 25 -17.70 35.96 7.16
C VAL A 25 -16.37 35.69 6.46
N ALA A 26 -15.24 36.06 7.07
CA ALA A 26 -13.93 35.75 6.53
C ALA A 26 -13.69 34.23 6.43
N VAL A 27 -14.03 33.45 7.46
CA VAL A 27 -13.91 31.98 7.44
C VAL A 27 -14.82 31.36 6.36
N LEU A 28 -16.06 31.84 6.25
CA LEU A 28 -17.03 31.36 5.25
C LEU A 28 -16.63 31.71 3.80
N LEU A 29 -15.87 32.78 3.59
CA LEU A 29 -15.34 33.16 2.26
C LEU A 29 -14.01 32.46 1.93
N ILE A 30 -13.18 32.17 2.93
CA ILE A 30 -11.88 31.49 2.74
C ILE A 30 -12.06 29.99 2.51
N ALA A 31 -13.02 29.34 3.18
CA ALA A 31 -13.28 27.90 3.05
C ALA A 31 -13.60 27.43 1.62
N PRO A 32 -14.49 28.09 0.82
CA PRO A 32 -14.75 27.68 -0.55
C PRO A 32 -13.58 28.01 -1.50
N LEU A 33 -12.81 29.07 -1.23
CA LEU A 33 -11.65 29.45 -2.05
C LEU A 33 -10.46 28.49 -1.85
N ALA A 34 -10.24 28.03 -0.62
CA ALA A 34 -9.24 27.01 -0.31
C ALA A 34 -9.58 25.66 -0.97
N TYR A 35 -10.86 25.32 -1.10
CA TYR A 35 -11.32 24.11 -1.79
C TYR A 35 -11.11 24.14 -3.31
N LEU A 36 -11.07 25.34 -3.91
CA LEU A 36 -10.80 25.53 -5.34
C LEU A 36 -9.29 25.60 -5.66
N LEU A 37 -8.48 26.10 -4.72
CA LEU A 37 -7.04 26.32 -4.92
C LEU A 37 -6.16 25.17 -4.42
N PHE A 38 -6.62 24.43 -3.41
CA PHE A 38 -5.95 23.23 -2.92
C PHE A 38 -6.85 22.02 -3.20
N PRO A 39 -6.64 21.30 -4.31
CA PRO A 39 -7.24 19.97 -4.44
C PRO A 39 -6.63 19.14 -3.31
N ALA A 40 -7.36 18.99 -2.20
CA ALA A 40 -7.07 18.00 -1.19
C ALA A 40 -6.79 16.71 -1.96
N GLY A 41 -5.56 16.22 -1.81
CA GLY A 41 -5.01 15.13 -2.60
C GLY A 41 -6.08 14.08 -2.77
N ARG A 42 -6.44 13.83 -4.04
CA ARG A 42 -7.39 12.81 -4.42
C ARG A 42 -7.11 11.59 -3.57
N ALA A 43 -7.98 11.28 -2.62
CA ALA A 43 -8.19 9.90 -2.24
C ALA A 43 -8.45 9.22 -3.57
N THR A 44 -7.44 8.52 -4.08
CA THR A 44 -7.59 7.67 -5.25
C THR A 44 -8.59 6.63 -4.84
N ALA A 45 -9.87 6.93 -5.10
CA ALA A 45 -10.87 5.90 -5.26
C ALA A 45 -10.23 4.89 -6.21
N VAL A 46 -9.99 3.69 -5.69
CA VAL A 46 -9.57 2.54 -6.47
C VAL A 46 -10.59 2.43 -7.59
N ARG A 47 -10.20 2.90 -8.78
CA ARG A 47 -10.96 2.63 -9.99
C ARG A 47 -10.77 1.15 -10.19
N SER A 48 -11.79 0.37 -9.90
CA SER A 48 -11.95 -0.98 -10.44
C SER A 48 -12.10 -0.84 -11.96
N GLY A 49 -10.98 -0.54 -12.62
CA GLY A 49 -10.84 -0.48 -14.05
C GLY A 49 -10.84 -1.91 -14.56
N GLY A 50 -12.03 -2.46 -14.74
CA GLY A 50 -12.27 -3.57 -15.65
C GLY A 50 -11.98 -3.13 -17.08
N SER A 51 -10.70 -2.89 -17.39
CA SER A 51 -10.25 -2.77 -18.76
C SER A 51 -9.91 -4.17 -19.23
N ARG A 52 -10.84 -4.77 -19.98
CA ARG A 52 -10.53 -5.87 -20.90
C ARG A 52 -9.52 -5.36 -21.93
N ALA A 53 -8.25 -5.33 -21.59
CA ALA A 53 -7.17 -5.24 -22.55
C ALA A 53 -6.84 -6.67 -22.99
N SER A 54 -7.51 -7.14 -24.04
CA SER A 54 -7.07 -8.30 -24.81
C SER A 54 -6.13 -7.82 -25.91
N ALA A 55 -4.83 -8.00 -25.70
CA ALA A 55 -3.79 -8.23 -26.72
C ALA A 55 -2.45 -8.27 -25.98
N THR A 56 -1.79 -9.42 -26.00
CA THR A 56 -0.36 -9.66 -25.70
C THR A 56 0.32 -8.57 -24.87
N ALA A 57 -0.05 -8.42 -23.59
CA ALA A 57 0.62 -7.48 -22.72
C ALA A 57 2.04 -8.01 -22.46
N THR A 58 3.03 -7.42 -23.12
CA THR A 58 4.43 -7.65 -22.79
C THR A 58 4.68 -7.13 -21.38
N VAL A 59 5.13 -8.01 -20.49
CA VAL A 59 5.47 -7.64 -19.11
C VAL A 59 6.61 -6.61 -19.15
N PRO A 60 6.47 -5.41 -18.54
CA PRO A 60 7.53 -4.41 -18.55
C PRO A 60 8.79 -4.91 -17.82
N ILE A 61 9.97 -4.75 -18.43
CA ILE A 61 11.24 -5.36 -18.01
C ILE A 61 11.66 -5.00 -16.57
N ASN A 62 11.38 -3.78 -16.11
CA ASN A 62 11.67 -3.35 -14.74
C ASN A 62 10.36 -3.08 -13.97
N SER A 63 9.58 -4.13 -13.77
CA SER A 63 8.30 -4.10 -13.05
C SER A 63 8.28 -5.12 -11.90
N PRO A 64 7.39 -4.93 -10.92
CA PRO A 64 7.11 -5.96 -9.92
C PRO A 64 6.81 -7.32 -10.53
N GLU A 65 5.99 -7.34 -11.58
CA GLU A 65 5.58 -8.57 -12.26
C GLU A 65 6.79 -9.29 -12.88
N ALA A 66 7.64 -8.57 -13.62
CA ALA A 66 8.84 -9.15 -14.21
C ALA A 66 9.78 -9.73 -13.15
N ALA A 67 9.95 -9.05 -12.02
CA ALA A 67 10.76 -9.55 -10.93
C ALA A 67 10.14 -10.78 -10.24
N ALA A 68 8.81 -10.83 -10.11
CA ALA A 68 8.12 -11.93 -9.47
C ALA A 68 8.09 -13.22 -10.29
N ILE A 69 7.93 -13.11 -11.62
CA ILE A 69 7.72 -14.27 -12.51
C ILE A 69 8.74 -15.39 -12.27
N PRO A 70 10.07 -15.18 -12.37
CA PRO A 70 11.03 -16.27 -12.23
C PRO A 70 10.95 -16.98 -10.87
N GLY A 71 10.72 -16.21 -9.80
CA GLY A 71 10.60 -16.75 -8.45
C GLY A 71 9.33 -17.58 -8.25
N VAL A 72 8.19 -17.15 -8.80
CA VAL A 72 6.94 -17.91 -8.73
C VAL A 72 6.99 -19.15 -9.65
N GLU A 73 7.60 -19.05 -10.83
CA GLU A 73 7.87 -20.21 -11.67
C GLU A 73 8.71 -21.25 -10.92
N ALA A 74 9.81 -20.83 -10.28
CA ALA A 74 10.66 -21.72 -9.50
C ALA A 74 9.92 -22.37 -8.33
N LYS A 75 9.03 -21.63 -7.65
CA LYS A 75 8.26 -22.16 -6.51
C LYS A 75 7.18 -23.15 -6.92
N THR A 76 6.60 -23.01 -8.11
CA THR A 76 5.44 -23.79 -8.54
C THR A 76 5.78 -24.88 -9.57
N GLY A 77 6.90 -24.75 -10.28
CA GLY A 77 7.22 -25.56 -11.45
C GLY A 77 6.39 -25.21 -12.69
N LEU A 78 5.52 -24.20 -12.63
CA LEU A 78 4.66 -23.79 -13.74
C LEU A 78 5.30 -22.63 -14.50
N ARG A 79 5.10 -22.61 -15.83
CA ARG A 79 5.57 -21.50 -16.67
C ARG A 79 4.55 -20.39 -16.75
N PHE A 80 5.04 -19.15 -16.74
CA PHE A 80 4.25 -17.97 -16.99
C PHE A 80 3.86 -17.87 -18.46
N SER A 81 2.61 -17.51 -18.69
CA SER A 81 2.08 -17.15 -19.99
C SER A 81 1.07 -16.02 -19.79
N GLY A 82 1.10 -15.03 -20.69
CA GLY A 82 0.09 -13.96 -20.69
C GLY A 82 -1.35 -14.49 -20.85
N ARG A 83 -1.52 -15.72 -21.32
CA ARG A 83 -2.79 -16.45 -21.30
C ARG A 83 -2.57 -17.95 -21.15
N CYS A 84 -3.11 -18.56 -20.11
CA CYS A 84 -3.11 -20.01 -19.98
C CYS A 84 -4.07 -20.64 -21.00
N LYS A 85 -3.65 -21.74 -21.63
CA LYS A 85 -4.56 -22.57 -22.41
C LYS A 85 -5.46 -23.36 -21.46
N PRO A 86 -6.75 -23.60 -21.78
CA PRO A 86 -7.70 -24.23 -20.86
C PRO A 86 -7.29 -25.59 -20.27
N SER A 87 -6.42 -26.34 -20.96
CA SER A 87 -5.97 -27.68 -20.57
C SER A 87 -4.49 -27.74 -20.14
N ILE A 88 -3.82 -26.60 -19.99
CA ILE A 88 -2.40 -26.54 -19.61
C ILE A 88 -2.25 -25.68 -18.35
N ALA A 89 -1.74 -26.29 -17.28
CA ALA A 89 -1.39 -25.57 -16.06
C ALA A 89 -0.30 -24.55 -16.36
N CYS A 90 -0.52 -23.30 -15.95
CA CYS A 90 0.36 -22.19 -16.27
C CYS A 90 0.17 -21.07 -15.26
N LEU A 91 1.17 -20.24 -15.06
CA LEU A 91 1.01 -18.99 -14.31
C LEU A 91 0.47 -17.92 -15.24
N SER A 92 -0.56 -17.21 -14.81
CA SER A 92 -1.06 -16.01 -15.47
C SER A 92 -1.24 -14.91 -14.45
N PHE A 93 -0.95 -13.67 -14.85
CA PHE A 93 -1.18 -12.51 -14.00
C PHE A 93 -2.67 -12.38 -13.66
N ALA A 94 -2.98 -12.17 -12.38
CA ALA A 94 -4.34 -11.96 -11.90
C ALA A 94 -4.54 -10.52 -11.42
N SER A 95 -3.68 -10.05 -10.54
CA SER A 95 -3.71 -8.68 -9.99
C SER A 95 -2.37 -8.33 -9.35
N GLN A 96 -2.21 -7.09 -8.92
CA GLN A 96 -1.08 -6.70 -8.09
C GLN A 96 -1.47 -5.59 -7.12
N MET A 97 -0.73 -5.51 -6.02
CA MET A 97 -0.71 -4.39 -5.08
C MET A 97 0.68 -3.80 -5.07
N VAL A 98 0.78 -2.49 -5.25
CA VAL A 98 2.05 -1.75 -5.22
C VAL A 98 1.97 -0.75 -4.07
N GLY A 99 2.96 -0.79 -3.20
CA GLY A 99 3.15 0.19 -2.14
C GLY A 99 4.55 0.78 -2.18
N GLN A 100 5.05 1.25 -1.03
CA GLN A 100 6.30 2.00 -0.97
C GLN A 100 7.50 1.07 -1.22
N GLU A 101 8.16 1.21 -2.38
CA GLU A 101 9.29 0.37 -2.80
C GLU A 101 9.01 -1.15 -2.71
N ALA A 102 7.75 -1.56 -2.78
CA ALA A 102 7.32 -2.93 -2.56
C ALA A 102 6.08 -3.26 -3.37
N ALA A 103 5.89 -4.54 -3.69
CA ALA A 103 4.68 -5.01 -4.33
C ALA A 103 4.40 -6.50 -4.05
N ALA A 104 3.12 -6.85 -4.09
CA ALA A 104 2.63 -8.23 -4.10
C ALA A 104 1.90 -8.49 -5.42
N VAL A 105 2.43 -9.40 -6.23
CA VAL A 105 1.91 -9.77 -7.56
C VAL A 105 1.19 -11.09 -7.45
N ILE A 106 -0.09 -11.13 -7.82
CA ILE A 106 -0.93 -12.31 -7.72
C ILE A 106 -0.98 -13.03 -9.06
N PHE A 107 -0.63 -14.30 -9.06
CA PHE A 107 -0.70 -15.20 -10.21
C PHE A 107 -1.78 -16.25 -9.99
N SER A 108 -2.53 -16.58 -11.03
CA SER A 108 -3.38 -17.77 -11.09
C SER A 108 -2.63 -18.93 -11.71
N THR A 109 -2.82 -20.15 -11.22
CA THR A 109 -2.18 -21.37 -11.77
C THR A 109 -3.02 -22.11 -12.82
N ALA A 110 -4.29 -21.73 -13.04
CA ALA A 110 -5.20 -22.25 -14.09
C ALA A 110 -6.53 -21.45 -14.18
N SER A 111 -7.35 -21.72 -15.21
CA SER A 111 -8.71 -21.17 -15.40
C SER A 111 -9.72 -21.69 -14.34
N PRO A 112 -10.88 -21.02 -14.16
CA PRO A 112 -11.29 -20.45 -12.87
C PRO A 112 -11.54 -21.54 -11.81
N GLY A 113 -10.69 -21.59 -10.78
CA GLY A 113 -10.74 -22.59 -9.70
C GLY A 113 -9.37 -23.11 -9.27
N GLY A 114 -8.32 -22.78 -10.04
CA GLY A 114 -6.93 -23.09 -9.68
C GLY A 114 -6.45 -22.37 -8.41
N ARG A 115 -5.28 -22.82 -7.93
CA ARG A 115 -4.55 -22.13 -6.86
C ARG A 115 -4.12 -20.75 -7.33
N GLN A 116 -3.83 -19.89 -6.37
CA GLN A 116 -3.18 -18.61 -6.61
C GLN A 116 -1.82 -18.59 -5.90
N CYS A 117 -0.94 -17.72 -6.36
CA CYS A 117 0.33 -17.42 -5.72
C CYS A 117 0.52 -15.92 -5.60
N ALA A 118 0.89 -15.43 -4.42
CA ALA A 118 1.40 -14.08 -4.25
C ALA A 118 2.93 -14.11 -4.35
N GLY A 119 3.50 -13.46 -5.35
CA GLY A 119 4.93 -13.15 -5.45
C GLY A 119 5.21 -11.79 -4.84
N TYR A 120 6.01 -11.77 -3.78
CA TYR A 120 6.44 -10.55 -3.10
C TYR A 120 7.72 -10.03 -3.71
N THR A 121 7.74 -8.74 -3.98
CA THR A 121 8.86 -8.05 -4.62
C THR A 121 9.15 -6.74 -3.91
N TYR A 122 10.40 -6.29 -4.04
CA TYR A 122 10.83 -5.01 -3.51
C TYR A 122 11.67 -4.28 -4.53
N ARG A 123 11.78 -2.97 -4.37
CA ARG A 123 12.60 -2.12 -5.21
C ARG A 123 13.79 -1.62 -4.39
N SER A 124 14.98 -1.80 -4.96
CA SER A 124 16.23 -1.32 -4.37
C SER A 124 17.21 -0.96 -5.49
N GLY A 125 17.89 0.18 -5.33
CA GLY A 125 18.78 0.70 -6.37
C GLY A 125 18.08 0.95 -7.71
N GLY A 126 16.80 1.34 -7.68
CA GLY A 126 15.99 1.61 -8.88
C GLY A 126 15.46 0.38 -9.62
N SER A 127 15.83 -0.83 -9.20
CA SER A 127 15.44 -2.10 -9.83
C SER A 127 14.53 -2.93 -8.92
N TRP A 128 13.62 -3.69 -9.53
CA TRP A 128 12.75 -4.63 -8.82
C TRP A 128 13.42 -5.99 -8.61
N HIS A 129 13.19 -6.58 -7.44
CA HIS A 129 13.78 -7.84 -7.00
C HIS A 129 12.70 -8.75 -6.41
N PHE A 130 12.87 -10.06 -6.58
CA PHE A 130 12.04 -11.05 -5.92
C PHE A 130 12.45 -11.23 -4.46
N LEU A 131 11.47 -11.28 -3.56
CA LEU A 131 11.70 -11.64 -2.15
C LEU A 131 11.31 -13.09 -1.87
N GLY A 132 10.13 -13.49 -2.33
CA GLY A 132 9.54 -14.77 -1.98
C GLY A 132 8.12 -14.88 -2.50
N ALA A 133 7.52 -16.06 -2.34
CA ALA A 133 6.14 -16.27 -2.75
C ALA A 133 5.41 -17.20 -1.81
N VAL A 134 4.09 -17.06 -1.72
CA VAL A 134 3.18 -17.99 -1.04
C VAL A 134 2.10 -18.42 -2.02
N CYS A 135 1.66 -19.67 -1.92
CA CYS A 135 0.65 -20.23 -2.82
C CYS A 135 -0.43 -20.95 -2.01
N GLY A 136 -1.68 -20.71 -2.37
CA GLY A 136 -2.85 -21.21 -1.66
C GLY A 136 -4.09 -21.24 -2.55
N LEU A 137 -5.26 -21.51 -1.98
CA LEU A 137 -6.51 -21.32 -2.70
C LEU A 137 -6.82 -19.82 -2.86
N PRO A 138 -7.68 -19.43 -3.82
CA PRO A 138 -8.21 -18.08 -3.87
C PRO A 138 -8.76 -17.66 -2.51
N GLY A 139 -8.36 -16.48 -2.03
CA GLY A 139 -8.75 -15.96 -0.71
C GLY A 139 -7.91 -16.44 0.48
N GLN A 140 -7.04 -17.45 0.31
CA GLN A 140 -6.12 -17.93 1.35
C GLN A 140 -4.70 -17.33 1.25
N LEU A 141 -4.49 -16.39 0.33
CA LEU A 141 -3.19 -15.72 0.20
C LEU A 141 -3.05 -14.63 1.26
N SER A 142 -1.92 -14.66 1.97
CA SER A 142 -1.60 -13.71 3.03
C SER A 142 -0.09 -13.75 3.30
N PRO A 143 0.52 -12.63 3.77
CA PRO A 143 -0.08 -11.31 3.99
C PRO A 143 -0.44 -10.57 2.70
N LEU A 144 -1.65 -10.03 2.66
CA LEU A 144 -2.20 -9.21 1.57
C LEU A 144 -3.20 -8.21 2.16
N VAL A 145 -3.29 -7.00 1.61
CA VAL A 145 -4.27 -5.99 2.06
C VAL A 145 -5.70 -6.53 1.89
N GLY A 146 -6.53 -6.35 2.92
CA GLY A 146 -7.89 -6.87 2.99
C GLY A 146 -7.96 -8.36 3.32
N ARG A 147 -6.88 -8.96 3.85
CA ARG A 147 -6.83 -10.36 4.28
C ARG A 147 -6.34 -10.47 5.71
N ASN A 148 -6.71 -11.58 6.35
CA ASN A 148 -6.17 -11.92 7.65
C ASN A 148 -4.81 -12.61 7.50
N ALA A 149 -3.93 -12.38 8.46
CA ALA A 149 -2.68 -13.09 8.63
C ALA A 149 -2.60 -13.61 10.07
N THR A 150 -1.90 -14.72 10.27
CA THR A 150 -1.60 -15.22 11.61
C THR A 150 -0.16 -14.83 11.95
N VAL A 151 0.03 -14.24 13.12
CA VAL A 151 1.35 -13.94 13.67
C VAL A 151 2.03 -15.25 14.02
N HIS A 152 3.23 -15.47 13.48
CA HIS A 152 4.06 -16.64 13.78
C HIS A 152 5.41 -16.24 14.38
N VAL A 153 5.57 -16.50 15.68
CA VAL A 153 6.77 -16.17 16.46
C VAL A 153 6.86 -17.05 17.72
N PRO A 154 7.22 -18.34 17.58
CA PRO A 154 7.24 -19.26 18.71
C PRO A 154 8.11 -18.76 19.87
N GLY A 155 7.55 -18.77 21.08
CA GLY A 155 8.27 -18.40 22.31
C GLY A 155 8.54 -16.90 22.50
N SER A 156 7.96 -16.02 21.69
CA SER A 156 8.08 -14.56 21.86
C SER A 156 6.83 -13.83 21.32
N CYS A 157 6.97 -12.53 21.02
CA CYS A 157 5.96 -11.73 20.37
C CYS A 157 6.57 -10.91 19.23
N ALA A 158 5.77 -10.61 18.22
CA ALA A 158 6.15 -9.81 17.07
C ALA A 158 5.88 -8.34 17.36
N ASN A 159 6.93 -7.52 17.26
CA ASN A 159 6.81 -6.08 17.47
C ASN A 159 5.98 -5.44 16.34
N VAL A 160 4.97 -4.68 16.73
CA VAL A 160 4.26 -3.74 15.86
C VAL A 160 4.87 -2.36 16.05
N ARG A 161 5.06 -1.62 14.96
CA ARG A 161 5.75 -0.32 14.96
C ARG A 161 4.89 0.79 14.39
N ASP A 162 5.11 2.03 14.82
CA ASP A 162 4.38 3.20 14.29
C ASP A 162 4.68 3.51 12.81
N ARG A 163 5.76 2.94 12.27
CA ARG A 163 6.18 3.04 10.86
C ARG A 163 6.74 1.72 10.37
N GLY A 164 6.57 1.42 9.09
CA GLY A 164 7.08 0.21 8.42
C GLY A 164 8.60 0.27 8.23
N SER A 165 9.34 0.20 9.33
CA SER A 165 10.80 0.29 9.39
C SER A 165 11.28 -0.15 10.78
N LEU A 166 12.50 -0.68 10.87
CA LEU A 166 13.19 -0.96 12.14
C LEU A 166 13.47 0.32 12.96
N ALA A 167 13.46 1.50 12.31
CA ALA A 167 13.56 2.80 12.98
C ALA A 167 12.21 3.33 13.50
N GLY A 168 11.09 2.64 13.24
CA GLY A 168 9.78 2.94 13.85
C GLY A 168 9.78 2.58 15.33
N ARG A 169 9.08 3.35 16.17
CA ARG A 169 8.94 3.02 17.60
C ARG A 169 8.02 1.81 17.74
N VAL A 170 8.35 0.87 18.62
CA VAL A 170 7.45 -0.23 18.97
C VAL A 170 6.25 0.33 19.71
N VAL A 171 5.04 0.06 19.20
CA VAL A 171 3.77 0.55 19.78
C VAL A 171 2.98 -0.55 20.49
N THR A 172 3.14 -1.80 20.06
CA THR A 172 2.61 -2.97 20.75
C THR A 172 3.40 -4.23 20.36
N CYS A 173 3.09 -5.36 20.97
CA CYS A 173 3.65 -6.65 20.63
C CYS A 173 2.53 -7.70 20.56
N LEU A 174 2.50 -8.49 19.48
CA LEU A 174 1.47 -9.51 19.27
C LEU A 174 2.07 -10.91 19.42
N TYR A 175 1.42 -11.78 20.18
CA TYR A 175 1.91 -13.12 20.44
C TYR A 175 1.68 -14.07 19.26
N ASP A 176 2.42 -15.17 19.25
CA ASP A 176 2.22 -16.29 18.32
C ASP A 176 0.74 -16.73 18.30
N GLY A 177 0.22 -17.01 17.10
CA GLY A 177 -1.17 -17.39 16.88
C GLY A 177 -2.16 -16.22 16.83
N THR A 178 -1.74 -14.98 17.08
CA THR A 178 -2.63 -13.81 16.97
C THR A 178 -3.05 -13.63 15.51
N VAL A 179 -4.37 -13.56 15.26
CA VAL A 179 -4.90 -13.24 13.93
C VAL A 179 -5.02 -11.72 13.79
N VAL A 180 -4.39 -11.16 12.76
CA VAL A 180 -4.46 -9.73 12.44
C VAL A 180 -5.12 -9.52 11.09
N HIS A 181 -5.81 -8.40 10.93
CA HIS A 181 -6.31 -7.95 9.63
C HIS A 181 -5.31 -6.97 9.01
N ILE A 182 -4.85 -7.27 7.80
CA ILE A 182 -3.92 -6.40 7.07
C ILE A 182 -4.72 -5.33 6.33
N ASP A 183 -4.54 -4.07 6.69
CA ASP A 183 -5.28 -2.93 6.13
C ASP A 183 -4.38 -1.97 5.30
N GLY A 184 -3.07 -2.22 5.26
CA GLY A 184 -2.15 -1.43 4.44
C GLY A 184 -0.82 -2.12 4.10
N GLY A 185 -0.05 -1.46 3.22
CA GLY A 185 1.19 -1.99 2.64
C GLY A 185 1.00 -2.57 1.22
N PRO A 186 2.00 -3.32 0.70
CA PRO A 186 3.30 -3.55 1.31
C PRO A 186 4.21 -2.32 1.30
N ALA A 187 5.16 -2.24 2.22
CA ALA A 187 6.26 -1.29 2.17
C ALA A 187 7.60 -2.02 2.32
N TYR A 188 8.66 -1.54 1.68
CA TYR A 188 10.01 -2.08 1.86
C TYR A 188 10.92 -1.06 2.55
N ALA A 189 11.51 -1.48 3.67
CA ALA A 189 12.49 -0.70 4.41
C ALA A 189 13.36 -1.65 5.23
N ASP A 190 14.62 -1.27 5.46
CA ASP A 190 15.56 -2.03 6.30
C ASP A 190 15.69 -3.50 5.88
N SER A 191 15.73 -3.72 4.57
CA SER A 191 15.80 -5.04 3.93
C SER A 191 14.61 -5.98 4.24
N ARG A 192 13.46 -5.42 4.63
CA ARG A 192 12.27 -6.17 5.03
C ARG A 192 11.02 -5.62 4.36
N LEU A 193 10.06 -6.50 4.10
CA LEU A 193 8.70 -6.08 3.80
C LEU A 193 7.93 -5.82 5.09
N TRP A 194 7.03 -4.84 5.02
CA TRP A 194 6.20 -4.37 6.11
C TRP A 194 4.75 -4.30 5.67
N TRP A 195 3.86 -4.69 6.58
CA TRP A 195 2.41 -4.69 6.40
C TRP A 195 1.79 -3.92 7.56
N HIS A 196 0.75 -3.14 7.26
CA HIS A 196 0.02 -2.40 8.27
C HIS A 196 -1.18 -3.24 8.74
N GLU A 197 -1.40 -3.23 10.04
CA GLU A 197 -2.60 -3.70 10.73
C GLU A 197 -3.08 -2.61 11.70
N MET A 198 -4.21 -2.83 12.36
CA MET A 198 -4.90 -1.83 13.18
C MET A 198 -3.99 -1.07 14.18
N HIS A 199 -2.98 -1.71 14.78
CA HIS A 199 -2.09 -1.08 15.75
C HIS A 199 -0.82 -0.47 15.13
N GLY A 200 -0.47 -0.80 13.89
CA GLY A 200 0.71 -0.29 13.20
C GLY A 200 1.31 -1.26 12.19
N TRP A 201 2.63 -1.18 12.00
CA TRP A 201 3.37 -1.93 11.00
C TRP A 201 4.09 -3.13 11.59
N MET A 202 3.90 -4.30 10.96
CA MET A 202 4.59 -5.54 11.30
C MET A 202 5.44 -6.03 10.12
N ALA A 203 6.60 -6.63 10.43
CA ALA A 203 7.46 -7.22 9.41
C ALA A 203 6.81 -8.48 8.81
N HIS A 204 6.98 -8.65 7.50
CA HIS A 204 6.45 -9.77 6.71
C HIS A 204 6.83 -11.15 7.27
N ASP A 205 8.05 -11.29 7.79
CA ASP A 205 8.59 -12.56 8.29
C ASP A 205 7.79 -13.16 9.45
N PHE A 206 6.99 -12.36 10.15
CA PHE A 206 6.14 -12.80 11.26
C PHE A 206 4.71 -13.12 10.83
N LEU A 207 4.37 -12.99 9.54
CA LEU A 207 3.00 -13.14 9.05
C LEU A 207 2.90 -14.34 8.12
N ILE A 208 2.06 -15.30 8.50
CA ILE A 208 1.70 -16.44 7.66
C ILE A 208 0.22 -16.41 7.29
N ALA A 209 -0.15 -17.22 6.30
CA ALA A 209 -1.56 -17.44 6.02
C ALA A 209 -2.27 -18.09 7.22
N PRO A 210 -3.55 -17.72 7.49
CA PRO A 210 -4.31 -18.28 8.59
C PRO A 210 -4.50 -19.80 8.52
#